data_AF-A0A972R8B3-F1
#
_entry.id   AF-A0A972R8B3-F1
#
_cell.length_a   1.000
_cell.length_b   1.000
_cell.length_c   1.000
_cell.angle_alpha   90.00
_cell.angle_beta   90.00
_cell.angle_gamma   90.00
#
_symmetry.space_group_name_H-M   'P 1'
#
loop_
_entity.id
_entity.type
_entity.pdbx_description
1 polymer ?
#
loop_
_entity_poly.entity_id
_entity_poly.type
_entity_poly.pdbx_seq_one_letter_code
_entity_poly.pdbx_strand_id
1 'polypeptide(L)'
;MNSFIILEFLAFTEWYHYAILFLWLIILFFGFRYMSDFEKCFTVEANVPKNTVISKNLVAASFLIGLLMVISAWLIPAQSVNYQYYINIIKYGSFGIIIILIIYNFIVSLKSHKKNSGIAHGILLSLIMLIYFFSGMFSGLLIAATFALALIIYALIKLYKTLKIK
;
A
#
# COMPACT_ATOMS: atom_id res chain seq x y z
N MET A 1 -14.12 9.25 -24.34
CA MET A 1 -13.16 10.16 -23.67
C MET A 1 -12.54 9.57 -22.39
N ASN A 2 -13.21 8.70 -21.63
CA ASN A 2 -12.62 8.10 -20.40
C ASN A 2 -11.51 7.07 -20.64
N SER A 3 -11.41 6.49 -21.84
CA SER A 3 -10.38 5.50 -22.19
C SER A 3 -9.01 6.12 -22.48
N PHE A 4 -8.98 7.41 -22.87
CA PHE A 4 -7.74 8.11 -23.24
C PHE A 4 -6.92 8.52 -22.01
N ILE A 5 -7.61 8.93 -20.93
CA ILE A 5 -6.98 9.33 -19.66
C ILE A 5 -6.26 8.15 -19.01
N ILE A 6 -6.82 6.93 -19.13
CA ILE A 6 -6.19 5.71 -18.61
C ILE A 6 -4.95 5.34 -19.42
N LEU A 7 -4.96 5.56 -20.74
CA LEU A 7 -3.83 5.28 -21.62
C LEU A 7 -2.68 6.30 -21.47
N GLU A 8 -2.99 7.59 -21.29
CA GLU A 8 -1.97 8.61 -20.97
C GLU A 8 -1.34 8.37 -19.59
N PHE A 9 -2.12 7.89 -18.60
CA PHE A 9 -1.57 7.50 -17.30
C PHE A 9 -0.64 6.28 -17.37
N LEU A 10 -0.81 5.40 -18.37
CA LEU A 10 0.02 4.22 -18.62
C LEU A 10 1.17 4.51 -19.58
N ALA A 11 1.12 5.60 -20.34
CA ALA A 11 2.17 6.04 -21.25
C ALA A 11 3.26 6.75 -20.45
N PHE A 12 4.08 5.95 -19.77
CA PHE A 12 5.35 6.32 -19.11
C PHE A 12 6.37 6.86 -20.13
N THR A 13 6.11 8.04 -20.70
CA THR A 13 6.95 8.63 -21.74
C THR A 13 8.19 9.33 -21.17
N GLU A 14 8.17 9.69 -19.88
CA GLU A 14 9.27 10.40 -19.24
C GLU A 14 10.03 9.56 -18.21
N TRP A 15 11.36 9.61 -18.30
CA TRP A 15 12.31 8.80 -17.52
C TRP A 15 12.13 8.92 -16.00
N TYR A 16 11.64 10.07 -15.51
CA TYR A 16 11.43 10.31 -14.08
C TYR A 16 10.34 9.42 -13.48
N HIS A 17 9.37 8.94 -14.27
CA HIS A 17 8.35 8.03 -13.76
C HIS A 17 8.94 6.68 -13.36
N TYR A 18 9.92 6.17 -14.13
CA TYR A 18 10.64 4.95 -13.80
C TYR A 18 11.50 5.11 -12.56
N ALA A 19 12.13 6.28 -12.38
CA ALA A 19 12.90 6.60 -11.17
C ALA A 19 11.99 6.65 -9.92
N ILE A 20 10.79 7.23 -10.03
CA ILE A 20 9.79 7.26 -8.96
C ILE A 20 9.29 5.85 -8.63
N LEU A 21 9.01 5.04 -9.65
CA LEU A 21 8.58 3.65 -9.48
C LEU A 21 9.68 2.78 -8.83
N PHE A 22 10.93 3.00 -9.22
CA PHE A 22 12.09 2.35 -8.59
C PHE A 22 12.27 2.78 -7.13
N LEU A 23 12.20 4.07 -6.82
CA LEU A 23 12.26 4.59 -5.45
C LEU A 23 11.12 4.02 -4.60
N TRP A 24 9.93 3.87 -5.19
CA TRP A 24 8.77 3.28 -4.52
C TRP A 24 8.98 1.80 -4.20
N LEU A 25 9.51 1.01 -5.14
CA LEU A 25 9.87 -0.38 -4.90
C LEU A 25 10.92 -0.51 -3.80
N ILE A 26 11.88 0.40 -3.74
CA ILE A 26 12.85 0.48 -2.63
C ILE A 26 12.12 0.77 -1.31
N ILE A 27 11.25 1.78 -1.25
CA ILE A 27 10.52 2.13 -0.02
C ILE A 27 9.64 0.96 0.45
N LEU A 28 8.93 0.28 -0.45
CA LEU A 28 8.15 -0.92 -0.13
C LEU A 28 9.06 -2.05 0.37
N PHE A 29 10.18 -2.31 -0.30
CA PHE A 29 11.10 -3.36 0.11
C PHE A 29 11.70 -3.09 1.50
N PHE A 30 12.15 -1.86 1.74
CA PHE A 30 12.65 -1.43 3.04
C PHE A 30 11.54 -1.48 4.09
N GLY A 31 10.36 -0.93 3.81
CA GLY A 31 9.20 -0.97 4.71
C GLY A 31 8.82 -2.39 5.10
N PHE A 32 8.85 -3.33 4.14
CA PHE A 32 8.55 -4.75 4.37
C PHE A 32 9.65 -5.44 5.18
N ARG A 33 10.92 -5.17 4.85
CA ARG A 33 12.09 -5.72 5.55
C ARG A 33 12.12 -5.32 7.03
N TYR A 34 11.89 -4.03 7.30
CA TYR A 34 11.93 -3.44 8.64
C TYR A 34 10.57 -3.45 9.35
N MET A 35 9.55 -4.08 8.77
CA MET A 35 8.19 -4.12 9.32
C MET A 35 8.14 -4.66 10.76
N SER A 36 8.95 -5.67 11.07
CA SER A 36 9.04 -6.22 12.42
C SER A 36 9.61 -5.23 13.43
N ASP A 37 10.49 -4.32 13.02
CA ASP A 37 11.01 -3.27 13.91
C ASP A 37 10.00 -2.14 14.06
N PHE A 38 9.23 -1.86 13.01
CA PHE A 38 8.10 -0.95 13.07
C PHE A 38 7.02 -1.45 14.05
N GLU A 39 6.65 -2.73 13.98
CA GLU A 39 5.68 -3.35 14.90
C GLU A 39 6.10 -3.25 16.37
N LYS A 40 7.40 -3.43 16.66
CA LYS A 40 7.97 -3.34 18.02
C LYS A 40 7.75 -1.97 18.66
N CYS A 41 7.76 -0.89 17.88
CA CYS A 41 7.52 0.46 18.38
C CYS A 41 6.09 0.67 18.89
N PHE A 42 5.14 -0.19 18.51
CA PHE A 42 3.72 -0.05 18.86
C PHE A 42 3.20 -1.17 19.77
N THR A 43 4.00 -2.21 20.02
CA THR A 43 3.72 -3.21 21.05
C THR A 43 4.38 -2.79 22.37
N VAL A 44 3.58 -2.62 23.41
CA VAL A 44 4.03 -2.15 24.74
C VAL A 44 4.96 -3.15 25.45
N GLU A 45 5.08 -4.38 24.95
CA GLU A 45 5.88 -5.44 25.56
C GLU A 45 7.16 -5.73 24.77
N ALA A 46 8.29 -5.84 25.47
CA ALA A 46 9.59 -6.26 24.94
C ALA A 46 9.59 -7.68 24.32
N ASN A 47 8.49 -8.42 24.47
CA ASN A 47 8.29 -9.73 23.87
C ASN A 47 7.54 -9.58 22.56
N VAL A 48 8.31 -9.40 21.49
CA VAL A 48 7.84 -9.47 20.10
C VAL A 48 7.07 -10.78 19.93
N PRO A 49 5.78 -10.76 19.54
CA PRO A 49 5.02 -11.97 19.41
C PRO A 49 5.64 -12.88 18.34
N LYS A 50 5.57 -14.20 18.58
CA LYS A 50 5.88 -15.27 17.61
C LYS A 50 5.16 -15.13 16.25
N ASN A 51 4.20 -14.21 16.12
CA ASN A 51 3.32 -14.03 14.96
C ASN A 51 3.76 -12.96 13.94
N THR A 52 4.96 -12.37 14.05
CA THR A 52 5.50 -11.44 13.03
C THR A 52 5.53 -12.03 11.61
N VAL A 53 5.66 -13.35 11.49
CA VAL A 53 5.58 -14.07 10.20
C VAL A 53 4.17 -13.97 9.59
N ILE A 54 3.13 -14.06 10.41
CA ILE A 54 1.73 -13.95 9.96
C ILE A 54 1.45 -12.52 9.48
N SER A 55 1.89 -11.51 10.24
CA SER A 55 1.72 -10.11 9.88
C SER A 55 2.38 -9.77 8.53
N LYS A 56 3.62 -10.21 8.32
CA LYS A 56 4.33 -10.04 7.04
C LYS A 56 3.61 -10.74 5.90
N ASN A 57 3.11 -11.96 6.12
CA ASN A 57 2.37 -12.70 5.09
C ASN A 57 1.06 -12.01 4.73
N LEU A 58 0.34 -11.40 5.69
CA LEU A 58 -0.89 -10.65 5.42
C LEU A 58 -0.62 -9.37 4.62
N VAL A 59 0.47 -8.66 4.90
CA VAL A 59 0.88 -7.49 4.11
C VAL A 59 1.32 -7.90 2.70
N ALA A 60 2.11 -8.96 2.56
CA ALA A 60 2.48 -9.49 1.24
C ALA A 60 1.25 -9.93 0.44
N ALA A 61 0.30 -10.62 1.07
CA ALA A 61 -0.96 -11.03 0.45
C ALA A 61 -1.78 -9.81 -0.01
N SER A 62 -1.87 -8.76 0.82
CA SER A 62 -2.58 -7.53 0.45
C SER A 62 -2.00 -6.87 -0.80
N PHE A 63 -0.66 -6.81 -0.91
CA PHE A 63 0.03 -6.31 -2.10
C PHE A 63 -0.24 -7.18 -3.33
N LEU A 64 -0.13 -8.51 -3.19
CA LEU A 64 -0.37 -9.45 -4.29
C LEU A 64 -1.81 -9.37 -4.81
N ILE A 65 -2.80 -9.21 -3.93
CA ILE A 65 -4.20 -9.02 -4.36
C ILE A 65 -4.36 -7.72 -5.14
N GLY A 66 -3.77 -6.62 -4.67
CA GLY A 66 -3.76 -5.36 -5.40
C GLY A 66 -3.13 -5.49 -6.79
N LEU A 67 -1.98 -6.18 -6.88
CA LEU A 67 -1.29 -6.45 -8.14
C LEU A 67 -2.12 -7.33 -9.08
N LEU A 68 -2.70 -8.42 -8.57
CA LEU A 68 -3.56 -9.32 -9.34
C LEU A 68 -4.79 -8.61 -9.88
N MET A 69 -5.36 -7.65 -9.14
CA MET A 69 -6.47 -6.82 -9.61
C MET A 69 -6.09 -6.06 -10.89
N VAL A 70 -4.90 -5.45 -10.92
CA VAL A 70 -4.40 -4.71 -12.10
C VAL A 70 -4.15 -5.64 -13.28
N ILE A 71 -3.46 -6.76 -13.04
CA ILE A 71 -3.19 -7.76 -14.08
C ILE A 71 -4.52 -8.26 -14.67
N SER A 72 -5.48 -8.60 -13.82
CA SER A 72 -6.79 -9.08 -14.26
C SER A 72 -7.57 -8.02 -15.04
N ALA A 73 -7.51 -6.75 -14.61
CA ALA A 73 -8.13 -5.65 -15.34
C ALA A 73 -7.47 -5.41 -16.72
N TRP A 74 -6.16 -5.57 -16.82
CA TRP A 74 -5.40 -5.36 -18.05
C TRP A 74 -5.64 -6.46 -19.09
N LEU A 75 -5.94 -7.69 -18.64
CA LEU A 75 -6.26 -8.82 -19.51
C LEU A 75 -7.67 -8.77 -20.13
N ILE A 76 -8.56 -7.89 -19.65
CA ILE A 76 -9.91 -7.76 -20.22
C ILE A 76 -9.85 -6.86 -21.47
N PRO A 77 -10.36 -7.33 -22.64
CA PRO A 77 -10.43 -6.50 -23.84
C PRO A 77 -11.32 -5.28 -23.62
N ALA A 78 -10.76 -4.07 -23.79
CA ALA A 78 -11.44 -2.79 -23.60
C ALA A 78 -12.69 -2.59 -24.49
N GLN A 79 -12.79 -3.34 -25.60
CA GLN A 79 -13.91 -3.28 -26.54
C GLN A 79 -15.01 -4.32 -26.27
N SER A 80 -14.91 -5.09 -25.19
CA SER A 80 -15.95 -6.07 -24.87
C SER A 80 -17.24 -5.39 -24.42
N VAL A 81 -18.40 -5.88 -24.90
CA VAL A 81 -19.73 -5.36 -24.56
C VAL A 81 -19.99 -5.39 -23.05
N ASN A 82 -19.34 -6.32 -22.34
CA ASN A 82 -19.44 -6.50 -20.90
C ASN A 82 -18.21 -5.99 -20.13
N TYR A 83 -17.35 -5.17 -20.73
CA TYR A 83 -16.10 -4.67 -20.10
C TYR A 83 -16.35 -4.10 -18.70
N GLN A 84 -17.33 -3.19 -18.58
CA GLN A 84 -17.66 -2.53 -17.32
C GLN A 84 -18.17 -3.50 -16.26
N TYR A 85 -18.89 -4.55 -16.67
CA TYR A 85 -19.38 -5.59 -15.78
C TYR A 85 -18.21 -6.40 -15.19
N TYR A 86 -17.27 -6.85 -16.02
CA TYR A 86 -16.09 -7.59 -15.55
C TYR A 86 -15.16 -6.75 -14.67
N ILE A 87 -14.94 -5.48 -15.03
CA ILE A 87 -14.15 -4.55 -14.21
C ILE A 87 -14.79 -4.35 -12.84
N ASN A 88 -16.13 -4.21 -12.79
CA ASN A 88 -16.85 -4.09 -11.52
C ASN A 88 -16.70 -5.35 -10.67
N ILE A 89 -16.81 -6.55 -11.26
CA ILE A 89 -16.60 -7.81 -10.54
C ILE A 89 -15.20 -7.88 -9.95
N ILE A 90 -14.16 -7.60 -10.74
CA ILE A 90 -12.77 -7.63 -10.28
C ILE A 90 -12.54 -6.62 -9.16
N LYS A 91 -13.07 -5.40 -9.31
CA LYS A 91 -12.96 -4.33 -8.33
C LYS A 91 -13.62 -4.74 -7.01
N TYR A 92 -14.90 -5.07 -7.04
CA TYR A 92 -15.66 -5.41 -5.82
C TYR A 92 -15.19 -6.72 -5.19
N GLY A 93 -14.80 -7.71 -6.00
CA GLY A 93 -14.20 -8.95 -5.52
C GLY A 93 -12.88 -8.71 -4.77
N SER A 94 -11.97 -7.92 -5.34
CA SER A 94 -10.69 -7.58 -4.70
C SER A 94 -10.88 -6.76 -3.42
N PHE A 95 -11.82 -5.80 -3.42
CA PHE A 95 -12.19 -5.07 -2.20
C PHE A 95 -12.85 -5.96 -1.14
N GLY A 96 -13.64 -6.96 -1.54
CA GLY A 96 -14.19 -7.94 -0.61
C GLY A 96 -13.09 -8.75 0.08
N ILE A 97 -12.10 -9.22 -0.69
CA ILE A 97 -10.98 -10.01 -0.16
C ILE A 97 -10.12 -9.17 0.79
N ILE A 98 -9.81 -7.91 0.48
CA ILE A 98 -9.02 -7.07 1.40
C ILE A 98 -9.76 -6.81 2.72
N ILE A 99 -11.07 -6.64 2.69
CA ILE A 99 -11.89 -6.51 3.91
C ILE A 99 -11.79 -7.78 4.76
N ILE A 100 -11.89 -8.97 4.14
CA ILE A 100 -11.76 -10.25 4.84
C ILE A 100 -10.37 -10.36 5.50
N LEU A 101 -9.31 -9.96 4.80
CA LEU A 101 -7.96 -9.97 5.33
C LEU A 101 -7.79 -8.99 6.51
N ILE A 102 -8.40 -7.81 6.45
CA ILE A 102 -8.38 -6.83 7.56
C ILE A 102 -9.10 -7.39 8.79
N ILE A 103 -10.28 -8.02 8.60
CA ILE A 103 -11.02 -8.64 9.70
C ILE A 103 -10.20 -9.78 10.32
N TYR A 104 -9.61 -10.64 9.48
CA TYR A 104 -8.76 -11.74 9.92
C TYR A 104 -7.55 -11.22 10.72
N ASN A 105 -6.89 -10.17 10.22
CA ASN A 105 -5.82 -9.49 10.93
C ASN A 105 -6.27 -9.03 12.33
N PHE A 106 -7.43 -8.38 12.42
CA PHE A 106 -7.97 -7.88 13.68
C PHE A 106 -8.22 -9.02 14.68
N ILE A 107 -8.78 -10.15 14.22
CA ILE A 107 -9.01 -11.34 15.04
C ILE A 107 -7.68 -11.92 15.56
N VAL A 108 -6.68 -12.07 14.69
CA VAL A 108 -5.36 -12.59 15.08
C VAL A 108 -4.68 -11.65 16.07
N SER A 109 -4.76 -10.34 15.84
CA SER A 109 -4.19 -9.31 16.69
C SER A 109 -4.77 -9.34 18.10
N LEU A 110 -6.09 -9.45 18.22
CA LEU A 110 -6.80 -9.53 19.50
C LEU A 110 -6.53 -10.83 20.27
N LYS A 111 -6.34 -11.95 19.56
CA LYS A 111 -6.01 -13.24 20.18
C LYS A 111 -4.56 -13.31 20.67
N SER A 112 -3.67 -12.58 20.02
CA SER A 112 -2.22 -12.68 20.25
C SER A 112 -1.66 -11.66 21.24
N HIS A 113 -2.44 -10.62 21.60
CA HIS A 113 -2.00 -9.50 22.44
C HIS A 113 -3.01 -9.17 23.55
N LYS A 114 -2.56 -8.48 24.61
CA LYS A 114 -3.46 -7.84 25.59
C LYS A 114 -4.42 -6.88 24.87
N LYS A 115 -5.67 -6.80 25.36
CA LYS A 115 -6.81 -6.11 24.71
C LYS A 115 -6.45 -4.75 24.07
N ASN A 116 -5.81 -3.83 24.82
CA ASN A 116 -5.44 -2.51 24.31
C ASN A 116 -4.29 -2.54 23.29
N SER A 117 -3.27 -3.39 23.51
CA SER A 117 -2.16 -3.56 22.55
C SER A 117 -2.60 -4.26 21.27
N GLY A 118 -3.57 -5.20 21.36
CA GLY A 118 -4.11 -5.92 20.21
C GLY A 118 -4.95 -5.03 19.30
N ILE A 119 -5.71 -4.09 19.87
CA ILE A 119 -6.44 -3.08 19.09
C ILE A 119 -5.46 -2.16 18.35
N ALA A 120 -4.45 -1.62 19.05
CA ALA A 120 -3.45 -0.75 18.44
C ALA A 120 -2.68 -1.46 17.31
N HIS A 121 -2.24 -2.69 17.54
CA HIS A 121 -1.57 -3.52 16.54
C HIS A 121 -2.48 -3.83 15.34
N GLY A 122 -3.74 -4.21 15.59
CA GLY A 122 -4.71 -4.49 14.55
C GLY A 122 -4.99 -3.27 13.66
N ILE A 123 -5.13 -2.07 14.24
CA ILE A 123 -5.33 -0.82 13.48
C ILE A 123 -4.10 -0.52 12.62
N LEU A 124 -2.90 -0.55 13.20
CA LEU A 124 -1.65 -0.26 12.51
C LEU A 124 -1.45 -1.20 11.31
N LEU A 125 -1.56 -2.50 11.55
CA LEU A 125 -1.32 -3.51 10.53
C LEU A 125 -2.37 -3.42 9.41
N SER A 126 -3.62 -3.08 9.74
CA SER A 126 -4.67 -2.84 8.74
C SER A 126 -4.36 -1.62 7.87
N LEU A 127 -3.83 -0.53 8.45
CA LEU A 127 -3.38 0.64 7.69
C LEU A 127 -2.23 0.28 6.74
N ILE A 128 -1.25 -0.50 7.22
CA ILE A 128 -0.13 -0.96 6.38
C ILE A 128 -0.64 -1.84 5.24
N MET A 129 -1.55 -2.80 5.52
CA MET A 129 -2.16 -3.64 4.49
C MET A 129 -2.91 -2.82 3.44
N LEU A 130 -3.64 -1.77 3.83
CA LEU A 130 -4.29 -0.87 2.88
C LEU A 130 -3.27 -0.14 2.00
N ILE A 131 -2.20 0.40 2.60
CA ILE A 131 -1.12 1.05 1.84
C ILE A 131 -0.55 0.06 0.82
N TYR A 132 -0.21 -1.16 1.22
CA TYR A 132 0.35 -2.18 0.32
C TYR A 132 -0.64 -2.65 -0.75
N PHE A 133 -1.92 -2.82 -0.41
CA PHE A 133 -2.97 -3.14 -1.36
C PHE A 133 -3.12 -2.05 -2.44
N PHE A 134 -3.26 -0.78 -2.04
CA PHE A 134 -3.35 0.32 -2.99
C PHE A 134 -2.05 0.52 -3.78
N SER A 135 -0.90 0.16 -3.20
CA SER A 135 0.38 0.18 -3.91
C SER A 135 0.47 -0.87 -5.02
N GLY A 136 -0.07 -2.07 -4.77
CA GLY A 136 -0.25 -3.07 -5.82
C GLY A 136 -1.27 -2.62 -6.88
N MET A 137 -2.38 -2.00 -6.44
CA MET A 137 -3.50 -1.60 -7.30
C MET A 137 -3.21 -0.40 -8.21
N PHE A 138 -2.42 0.57 -7.75
CA PHE A 138 -2.09 1.79 -8.51
C PHE A 138 -0.65 1.79 -9.05
N SER A 139 0.01 0.64 -9.06
CA SER A 139 1.43 0.52 -9.43
C SER A 139 2.32 1.54 -8.70
N GLY A 140 1.99 1.85 -7.45
CA GLY A 140 2.76 2.75 -6.58
C GLY A 140 2.77 4.24 -6.90
N LEU A 141 2.45 4.67 -8.13
CA LEU A 141 2.72 6.05 -8.57
C LEU A 141 1.96 7.13 -7.82
N LEU A 142 0.68 6.92 -7.55
CA LEU A 142 -0.15 7.95 -6.92
C LEU A 142 0.19 8.13 -5.43
N ILE A 143 0.60 7.04 -4.77
CA ILE A 143 1.06 7.06 -3.37
C ILE A 143 2.51 7.59 -3.31
N ALA A 144 3.37 7.19 -4.24
CA ALA A 144 4.73 7.71 -4.38
C ALA A 144 4.74 9.21 -4.69
N ALA A 145 3.84 9.69 -5.54
CA ALA A 145 3.66 11.12 -5.81
C ALA A 145 3.28 11.88 -4.54
N THR A 146 2.35 11.34 -3.74
CA THR A 146 1.92 11.96 -2.48
C THR A 146 3.04 11.98 -1.42
N PHE A 147 3.82 10.90 -1.30
CA PHE A 147 4.95 10.82 -0.36
C PHE A 147 6.16 11.66 -0.83
N ALA A 148 6.47 11.66 -2.13
CA ALA A 148 7.49 12.52 -2.72
C ALA A 148 7.12 13.99 -2.54
N LEU A 149 5.85 14.37 -2.73
CA LEU A 149 5.35 15.71 -2.47
C LEU A 149 5.53 16.09 -0.99
N ALA A 150 5.21 15.20 -0.05
CA ALA A 150 5.42 15.44 1.38
C ALA A 150 6.91 15.64 1.74
N LEU A 151 7.81 14.84 1.15
CA LEU A 151 9.27 14.98 1.31
C LEU A 151 9.81 16.29 0.72
N ILE A 152 9.33 16.67 -0.46
CA ILE A 152 9.69 17.94 -1.12
C ILE A 152 9.21 19.12 -0.27
N ILE A 153 7.97 19.10 0.21
CA ILE A 153 7.42 20.12 1.12
C ILE A 153 8.27 20.21 2.40
N TYR A 154 8.63 19.07 3.00
CA TYR A 154 9.48 19.04 4.19
C TYR A 154 10.88 19.64 3.91
N ALA A 155 11.51 19.27 2.79
CA ALA A 155 12.80 19.80 2.39
C ALA A 155 12.75 21.31 2.13
N LEU A 156 11.70 21.80 1.47
CA LEU A 156 11.47 23.23 1.22
C LEU A 156 11.24 24.01 2.52
N ILE A 157 10.45 23.49 3.46
CA ILE A 157 10.26 24.10 4.78
C ILE A 157 11.59 24.20 5.53
N LYS A 158 12.40 23.13 5.48
CA LYS A 158 13.72 23.09 6.12
C LYS A 158 14.67 24.09 5.48
N LEU A 159 14.72 24.15 4.15
CA LEU A 159 15.53 25.11 3.38
C LEU A 159 15.12 26.55 3.69
N TYR A 160 13.81 26.84 3.71
CA TYR A 160 13.28 28.16 4.08
C TYR A 160 13.70 28.55 5.49
N LYS A 161 13.59 27.64 6.47
CA LYS A 161 14.05 27.89 7.84
C LYS A 161 15.56 28.16 7.90
N THR A 162 16.37 27.40 7.16
CA THR A 162 17.83 27.63 7.11
C THR A 162 18.19 28.95 6.44
N LEU A 163 17.45 29.36 5.39
CA LEU A 163 17.65 30.64 4.70
C LEU A 163 17.19 31.84 5.53
N LYS A 164 16.19 31.67 6.39
CA LYS A 164 15.69 32.72 7.30
C LYS A 164 16.54 32.92 8.57
N ILE A 165 17.51 32.04 8.80
CA ILE A 165 18.49 32.12 9.91
C ILE A 165 19.73 32.97 9.51
N LYS A 166 19.71 33.58 8.32
CA LYS A 166 20.56 34.72 7.95
C LYS A 166 19.70 35.96 7.76
#